data_AF-A0A6N7NVH3-F1
#
_entry.id   AF-A0A6N7NVH3-F1
#
_cell.length_a   1.000
_cell.length_b   1.000
_cell.length_c   1.000
_cell.angle_alpha   90.00
_cell.angle_beta   90.00
_cell.angle_gamma   90.00
#
_symmetry.space_group_name_H-M   'P 1'
#
loop_
_entity.id
_entity.type
_entity.pdbx_description
1 polymer ?
#
loop_
_entity_poly.entity_id
_entity_poly.type
_entity_poly.pdbx_seq_one_letter_code
_entity_poly.pdbx_strand_id
1 'polypeptide(L)'
;MNQKFRLGSLSVLLSLLGGGLLISPAQAVDAPPAVEQDTGLDILLTQKARDILERVRLVDGQARSRRVEVSADIANGVVTVALDRDFVPADYGPSFEDQRSEISFGLLHWAEQVAPFSRVVFLYDGKEIEYYFPEIKAADDAARKAGDALRRMRGTPGSGMAFVAAGHGYFYSYKDNRWVTSRDEWNGVSEGLLTPSYAAELKAMIEQRSQMPVVRPRVQITGTTHPPSGEEWWTIAARYAIAEQYPAETKIWNTYAGSTLWDREEREDINSRPLLANHHGAEVAIHLHSNGEPSGAARGTRVIVQPGRPMDAALAESVLCSMKELIHSLPEYAAFTVAPAPHALNKGENREAHMPSIIVETAFHTNPDDAKALQDPVFRSASMKGVEKGYRLWATGKTCEPLSGQPIADVDVPSGDSREVDVAFAGHPQFPISLITRNTLCPSGWNCSGRTVVLDSPDQPSRMQLSCGRDSVGTLGWETHVLDADGVKSQPVPHTVRCVPDAAGPDRNGLPENTAAAGM
;
A
#
# COMPACT_ATOMS: atom_id res chain seq x y z
N MET A 1 26.32 -28.68 13.65
CA MET A 1 27.06 -29.27 14.79
C MET A 1 27.28 -28.15 15.81
N ASN A 2 26.71 -28.32 17.00
CA ASN A 2 26.59 -27.33 18.07
C ASN A 2 27.92 -26.73 18.52
N GLN A 3 27.93 -25.43 18.83
CA GLN A 3 28.63 -24.96 20.02
C GLN A 3 27.96 -23.71 20.61
N LYS A 4 27.25 -23.96 21.71
CA LYS A 4 26.81 -22.97 22.70
C LYS A 4 28.02 -22.52 23.51
N PHE A 5 28.15 -21.24 23.81
CA PHE A 5 28.86 -20.80 25.02
C PHE A 5 27.98 -19.85 25.85
N ARG A 6 27.87 -20.23 27.13
CA ARG A 6 27.08 -19.62 28.19
C ARG A 6 27.77 -18.36 28.71
N LEU A 7 27.01 -17.29 28.96
CA LEU A 7 27.41 -16.21 29.86
C LEU A 7 27.18 -16.68 31.31
N GLY A 8 28.24 -16.65 32.12
CA GLY A 8 28.17 -16.82 33.57
C GLY A 8 28.03 -15.47 34.26
N SER A 9 27.07 -15.40 35.18
CA SER A 9 26.83 -14.28 36.09
C SER A 9 28.00 -14.07 37.06
N LEU A 10 28.34 -12.82 37.34
CA LEU A 10 29.06 -12.45 38.56
C LEU A 10 28.42 -11.20 39.18
N SER A 11 27.64 -11.42 40.23
CA SER A 11 27.18 -10.38 41.15
C SER A 11 28.29 -10.08 42.14
N VAL A 12 28.67 -8.80 42.30
CA VAL A 12 29.43 -8.32 43.45
C VAL A 12 28.65 -7.18 44.07
N LEU A 13 28.10 -7.45 45.25
CA LEU A 13 27.66 -6.44 46.22
C LEU A 13 28.91 -5.79 46.81
N LEU A 14 28.97 -4.46 46.79
CA LEU A 14 29.75 -3.70 47.76
C LEU A 14 28.92 -2.52 48.25
N SER A 15 28.46 -2.62 49.49
CA SER A 15 27.85 -1.55 50.28
C SER A 15 28.91 -0.96 51.20
N LEU A 16 29.05 0.37 51.21
CA LEU A 16 29.55 1.14 52.34
C LEU A 16 29.11 2.61 52.21
N LEU A 17 28.68 3.14 53.36
CA LEU A 17 27.98 4.41 53.57
C LEU A 17 28.89 5.65 53.47
N GLY A 18 28.30 6.79 53.08
CA GLY A 18 28.78 8.10 53.54
C GLY A 18 28.39 9.32 52.69
N GLY A 19 27.56 10.19 53.27
CA GLY A 19 27.60 11.64 53.03
C GLY A 19 26.78 12.19 51.86
N GLY A 20 25.69 12.89 52.18
CA GLY A 20 24.78 13.47 51.20
C GLY A 20 25.33 14.67 50.42
N LEU A 21 24.93 14.71 49.16
CA LEU A 21 24.70 15.89 48.33
C LEU A 21 23.74 15.43 47.23
N LEU A 22 22.44 15.71 47.39
CA LEU A 22 21.43 15.48 46.36
C LEU A 22 21.65 16.49 45.23
N ILE A 23 22.52 16.14 44.29
CA ILE A 23 22.53 16.73 42.96
C ILE A 23 21.59 15.85 42.13
N SER A 24 20.42 16.39 41.78
CA SER A 24 19.51 15.76 40.83
C SER A 24 20.31 15.41 39.57
N PRO A 25 20.30 14.16 39.07
CA PRO A 25 20.85 13.89 37.76
C PRO A 25 19.95 14.62 36.78
N ALA A 26 20.51 15.64 36.13
CA ALA A 26 19.96 16.15 34.89
C ALA A 26 19.68 14.92 34.01
N GLN A 27 18.43 14.80 33.55
CA GLN A 27 18.07 13.79 32.56
C GLN A 27 19.07 13.94 31.41
N ALA A 28 19.95 12.95 31.29
CA ALA A 28 20.73 12.79 30.08
C ALA A 28 19.72 12.68 28.96
N VAL A 29 19.68 13.70 28.11
CA VAL A 29 19.01 13.61 26.81
C VAL A 29 19.64 12.40 26.16
N ASP A 30 18.86 11.34 25.94
CA ASP A 30 19.33 10.17 25.20
C ASP A 30 20.00 10.67 23.93
N ALA A 31 21.28 10.33 23.78
CA ALA A 31 21.98 10.58 22.53
C ALA A 31 21.14 9.96 21.41
N PRO A 32 21.01 10.63 20.24
CA PRO A 32 20.36 10.01 19.09
C PRO A 32 20.96 8.62 18.87
N PRO A 33 20.15 7.59 18.56
CA PRO A 33 20.68 6.28 18.25
C PRO A 33 21.80 6.43 17.23
N ALA A 34 22.92 5.73 17.46
CA ALA A 34 24.06 5.80 16.57
C ALA A 34 23.60 5.46 15.13
N VAL A 35 23.91 6.33 14.18
CA VAL A 35 23.61 6.12 12.76
C VAL A 35 24.33 4.83 12.35
N GLU A 36 23.57 3.80 12.02
CA GLU A 36 24.14 2.59 11.42
C GLU A 36 24.47 2.91 9.96
N GLN A 37 25.74 3.23 9.72
CA GLN A 37 26.28 3.52 8.39
C GLN A 37 27.02 2.29 7.86
N ASP A 38 26.76 1.96 6.60
CA ASP A 38 27.52 0.96 5.85
C ASP A 38 28.35 1.66 4.77
N THR A 39 29.66 1.74 5.00
CA THR A 39 30.59 2.39 4.06
C THR A 39 30.57 1.73 2.67
N GLY A 40 30.31 0.42 2.59
CA GLY A 40 30.16 -0.29 1.32
C GLY A 40 28.92 0.16 0.55
N LEU A 41 27.80 0.32 1.26
CA LEU A 41 26.56 0.85 0.69
C LEU A 41 26.72 2.31 0.26
N ASP A 42 27.38 3.15 1.06
CA ASP A 42 27.67 4.55 0.72
C ASP A 42 28.48 4.68 -0.57
N ILE A 43 29.52 3.84 -0.74
CA ILE A 43 30.34 3.79 -1.96
C ILE A 43 29.49 3.38 -3.15
N LEU A 44 28.68 2.32 -3.02
CA LEU A 44 27.80 1.84 -4.07
C LEU A 44 26.81 2.93 -4.50
N LEU A 45 26.08 3.51 -3.55
CA LEU A 45 25.06 4.52 -3.83
C LEU A 45 25.69 5.81 -4.36
N THR A 46 26.89 6.19 -3.91
CA THR A 46 27.63 7.33 -4.47
C THR A 46 27.97 7.08 -5.94
N GLN A 47 28.43 5.87 -6.29
CA GLN A 47 28.69 5.51 -7.68
C GLN A 47 27.40 5.55 -8.52
N LYS A 48 26.31 4.96 -8.03
CA LYS A 48 25.02 4.96 -8.73
C LYS A 48 24.44 6.36 -8.87
N ALA A 49 24.57 7.22 -7.87
CA ALA A 49 24.15 8.62 -7.96
C ALA A 49 24.92 9.36 -9.05
N ARG A 50 26.24 9.15 -9.18
CA ARG A 50 27.03 9.74 -10.26
C ARG A 50 26.53 9.29 -11.64
N ASP A 51 26.36 7.98 -11.82
CA ASP A 51 25.86 7.42 -13.09
C ASP A 51 24.48 7.99 -13.48
N ILE A 52 23.57 8.13 -12.51
CA ILE A 52 22.23 8.70 -12.71
C ILE A 52 22.34 10.21 -13.02
N LEU A 53 23.08 10.97 -12.21
CA LEU A 53 23.21 12.42 -12.34
C LEU A 53 23.94 12.86 -13.61
N GLU A 54 24.76 12.00 -14.22
CA GLU A 54 25.35 12.24 -15.54
C GLU A 54 24.30 12.21 -16.67
N ARG A 55 23.26 11.38 -16.52
CA ARG A 55 22.26 11.09 -17.57
C ARG A 55 20.97 11.87 -17.41
N VAL A 56 20.56 12.14 -16.16
CA VAL A 56 19.30 12.82 -15.87
C VAL A 56 19.21 14.15 -16.64
N ARG A 57 18.06 14.49 -17.19
CA ARG A 57 17.89 15.76 -17.90
C ARG A 57 18.00 16.92 -16.91
N LEU A 58 18.81 17.93 -17.22
CA LEU A 58 18.87 19.16 -16.41
C LEU A 58 17.58 19.97 -16.61
N VAL A 59 17.08 20.50 -15.49
CA VAL A 59 16.00 21.48 -15.44
C VAL A 59 16.59 22.88 -15.63
N ASP A 60 15.79 23.82 -16.14
CA ASP A 60 16.23 25.19 -16.39
C ASP A 60 16.91 25.80 -15.16
N GLY A 61 18.07 26.44 -15.37
CA GLY A 61 18.91 27.01 -14.32
C GLY A 61 19.95 26.07 -13.71
N GLN A 62 19.84 24.75 -13.89
CA GLN A 62 20.81 23.80 -13.34
C GLN A 62 22.07 23.67 -14.19
N ALA A 63 23.18 23.36 -13.54
CA ALA A 63 24.37 22.77 -14.14
C ALA A 63 24.74 21.46 -13.43
N ARG A 64 25.53 20.61 -14.11
CA ARG A 64 25.99 19.33 -13.55
C ARG A 64 26.79 19.57 -12.26
N SER A 65 26.39 18.90 -11.19
CA SER A 65 27.10 18.92 -9.91
C SER A 65 28.49 18.28 -10.04
N ARG A 66 29.53 18.93 -9.52
CA ARG A 66 30.89 18.36 -9.45
C ARG A 66 31.07 17.52 -8.19
N ARG A 67 30.33 17.87 -7.13
CA ARG A 67 30.21 17.10 -5.90
C ARG A 67 29.00 16.19 -5.96
N VAL A 68 29.24 14.89 -5.81
CA VAL A 68 28.20 13.89 -5.59
C VAL A 68 28.72 12.97 -4.50
N GLU A 69 28.12 13.11 -3.33
CA GLU A 69 28.35 12.29 -2.14
C GLU A 69 27.02 11.74 -1.66
N VAL A 70 26.97 10.44 -1.38
CA VAL A 70 25.78 9.79 -0.85
C VAL A 70 26.13 9.12 0.47
N SER A 71 25.24 9.24 1.44
CA SER A 71 25.29 8.49 2.69
C SER A 71 23.96 7.80 2.96
N ALA A 72 24.01 6.58 3.46
CA ALA A 72 22.87 5.78 3.86
C ALA A 72 22.83 5.64 5.37
N ASP A 73 21.73 6.09 5.95
CA ASP A 73 21.36 5.85 7.34
C ASP A 73 20.38 4.68 7.36
N ILE A 74 20.90 3.47 7.62
CA ILE A 74 20.11 2.23 7.60
C ILE A 74 19.08 2.24 8.73
N ALA A 75 19.49 2.72 9.91
CA ALA A 75 18.64 2.72 11.11
C ALA A 75 17.37 3.56 10.90
N ASN A 76 17.48 4.69 10.19
CA ASN A 76 16.34 5.56 9.90
C ASN A 76 15.75 5.35 8.49
N GLY A 77 16.32 4.46 7.67
CA GLY A 77 15.90 4.22 6.29
C GLY A 77 15.98 5.47 5.42
N VAL A 78 17.06 6.25 5.55
CA VAL A 78 17.26 7.53 4.83
C VAL A 78 18.51 7.49 3.97
N VAL A 79 18.39 7.85 2.70
CA VAL A 79 19.53 8.15 1.83
C VAL A 79 19.70 9.67 1.76
N THR A 80 20.89 10.19 2.00
CA THR A 80 21.20 11.62 1.84
C THR A 80 22.15 11.82 0.67
N VAL A 81 21.75 12.66 -0.29
CA VAL A 81 22.53 13.02 -1.48
C VAL A 81 22.99 14.47 -1.34
N ALA A 82 24.30 14.68 -1.26
CA ALA A 82 24.91 16.01 -1.24
C ALA A 82 25.38 16.41 -2.64
N LEU A 83 24.89 17.56 -3.09
CA LEU A 83 25.12 18.17 -4.40
C LEU A 83 25.62 19.61 -4.23
N ASP A 84 26.23 20.15 -5.29
CA ASP A 84 26.60 21.55 -5.37
C ASP A 84 25.38 22.46 -5.54
N ARG A 85 25.53 23.73 -5.16
CA ARG A 85 24.53 24.77 -5.37
C ARG A 85 24.10 24.90 -6.84
N ASP A 86 25.01 24.63 -7.77
CA ASP A 86 24.77 24.74 -9.21
C ASP A 86 23.67 23.76 -9.71
N PHE A 87 23.32 22.73 -8.93
CA PHE A 87 22.21 21.83 -9.24
C PHE A 87 20.84 22.35 -8.75
N VAL A 88 20.77 23.50 -8.10
CA VAL A 88 19.50 24.15 -7.75
C VAL A 88 18.84 24.69 -9.04
N PRO A 89 17.56 24.38 -9.32
CA PRO A 89 16.89 24.87 -10.52
C PRO A 89 16.60 26.38 -10.43
N ALA A 90 16.23 26.99 -11.56
CA ALA A 90 15.77 28.39 -11.58
C ALA A 90 14.43 28.57 -10.87
N ASP A 91 13.59 27.52 -10.87
CA ASP A 91 12.27 27.52 -10.27
C ASP A 91 11.91 26.12 -9.71
N TYR A 92 10.99 26.09 -8.74
CA TYR A 92 10.47 24.83 -8.20
C TYR A 92 9.19 24.44 -8.95
N GLY A 93 9.27 23.37 -9.75
CA GLY A 93 8.18 22.95 -10.61
C GLY A 93 8.11 21.45 -10.90
N PRO A 94 7.12 21.02 -11.72
CA PRO A 94 6.86 19.62 -12.05
C PRO A 94 8.10 18.91 -12.59
N SER A 95 8.79 19.54 -13.55
CA SER A 95 10.04 19.01 -14.11
C SER A 95 11.12 18.74 -13.05
N PHE A 96 11.21 19.56 -12.01
CA PHE A 96 12.16 19.36 -10.91
C PHE A 96 11.66 18.32 -9.89
N GLU A 97 10.37 18.31 -9.55
CA GLU A 97 9.77 17.25 -8.73
C GLU A 97 9.97 15.86 -9.38
N ASP A 98 9.91 15.80 -10.71
CA ASP A 98 10.10 14.59 -11.51
C ASP A 98 11.55 14.14 -11.57
N GLN A 99 12.47 15.08 -11.81
CA GLN A 99 13.90 14.83 -11.73
C GLN A 99 14.28 14.24 -10.37
N ARG A 100 13.71 14.77 -9.28
CA ARG A 100 13.91 14.24 -7.93
C ARG A 100 13.33 12.84 -7.77
N SER A 101 12.16 12.54 -8.32
CA SER A 101 11.59 11.19 -8.32
C SER A 101 12.50 10.20 -9.05
N GLU A 102 12.96 10.54 -10.25
CA GLU A 102 13.88 9.73 -11.04
C GLU A 102 15.14 9.37 -10.24
N ILE A 103 15.82 10.38 -9.67
CA ILE A 103 17.03 10.14 -8.89
C ILE A 103 16.72 9.33 -7.63
N SER A 104 15.62 9.66 -6.94
CA SER A 104 15.24 8.97 -5.70
C SER A 104 14.96 7.49 -5.94
N PHE A 105 14.13 7.16 -6.93
CA PHE A 105 13.76 5.78 -7.21
C PHE A 105 14.92 4.99 -7.83
N GLY A 106 15.76 5.63 -8.64
CA GLY A 106 17.01 5.03 -9.13
C GLY A 106 17.95 4.63 -7.99
N LEU A 107 18.07 5.46 -6.95
CA LEU A 107 18.89 5.15 -5.76
C LEU A 107 18.22 4.14 -4.82
N LEU A 108 16.93 4.30 -4.56
CA LEU A 108 16.16 3.39 -3.70
C LEU A 108 16.13 1.98 -4.26
N HIS A 109 16.10 1.81 -5.59
CA HIS A 109 16.24 0.49 -6.21
C HIS A 109 17.48 -0.29 -5.75
N TRP A 110 18.60 0.40 -5.51
CA TRP A 110 19.83 -0.22 -5.00
C TRP A 110 19.84 -0.31 -3.47
N ALA A 111 19.39 0.73 -2.78
CA ALA A 111 19.39 0.77 -1.31
C ALA A 111 18.45 -0.30 -0.71
N GLU A 112 17.28 -0.50 -1.32
CA GLU A 112 16.24 -1.44 -0.86
C GLU A 112 16.63 -2.91 -1.03
N GLN A 113 17.73 -3.22 -1.73
CA GLN A 113 18.29 -4.57 -1.78
C GLN A 113 18.99 -4.96 -0.47
N VAL A 114 19.32 -3.98 0.38
CA VAL A 114 20.02 -4.18 1.66
C VAL A 114 19.05 -4.07 2.84
N ALA A 115 18.27 -2.99 2.89
CA ALA A 115 17.33 -2.72 3.98
C ALA A 115 16.17 -1.85 3.47
N PRO A 116 15.01 -1.78 4.17
CA PRO A 116 13.94 -0.85 3.80
C PRO A 116 14.38 0.62 3.90
N PHE A 117 14.22 1.39 2.83
CA PHE A 117 14.44 2.85 2.81
C PHE A 117 13.15 3.57 2.46
N SER A 118 12.87 4.67 3.15
CA SER A 118 11.61 5.42 3.03
C SER A 118 11.79 6.79 2.37
N ARG A 119 13.01 7.34 2.31
CA ARG A 119 13.21 8.67 1.71
C ARG A 119 14.62 8.92 1.21
N VAL A 120 14.71 9.83 0.24
CA VAL A 120 15.96 10.44 -0.22
C VAL A 120 15.93 11.93 0.09
N VAL A 121 16.90 12.38 0.88
CA VAL A 121 17.11 13.80 1.23
C VAL A 121 18.17 14.37 0.31
N PHE A 122 17.88 15.50 -0.32
CA PHE A 122 18.83 16.20 -1.18
C PHE A 122 19.33 17.46 -0.47
N LEU A 123 20.65 17.60 -0.39
CA LEU A 123 21.31 18.78 0.16
C LEU A 123 22.09 19.47 -0.95
N TYR A 124 21.77 20.73 -1.23
CA TYR A 124 22.43 21.60 -2.18
C TYR A 124 23.31 22.60 -1.42
N ASP A 125 24.62 22.40 -1.46
CA ASP A 125 25.58 23.15 -0.62
C ASP A 125 25.22 23.07 0.87
N GLY A 126 24.84 21.86 1.32
CA GLY A 126 24.45 21.58 2.71
C GLY A 126 23.07 22.10 3.12
N LYS A 127 22.24 22.57 2.18
CA LYS A 127 20.88 23.06 2.45
C LYS A 127 19.82 22.25 1.69
N GLU A 128 18.68 21.98 2.30
CA GLU A 128 17.52 21.43 1.58
C GLU A 128 16.96 22.45 0.58
N ILE A 129 16.16 21.98 -0.38
CA ILE A 129 15.66 22.81 -1.47
C ILE A 129 14.78 23.98 -0.99
N GLU A 130 14.05 23.77 0.11
CA GLU A 130 13.18 24.76 0.74
C GLU A 130 13.94 25.98 1.30
N TYR A 131 15.27 25.90 1.44
CA TYR A 131 16.10 27.07 1.73
C TYR A 131 16.13 28.05 0.55
N TYR A 132 16.12 27.53 -0.68
CA TYR A 132 16.15 28.32 -1.91
C TYR A 132 14.75 28.72 -2.38
N PHE A 133 13.73 27.92 -2.02
CA PHE A 133 12.32 28.12 -2.36
C PHE A 133 11.44 28.11 -1.09
N PRO A 134 11.54 29.12 -0.21
CA PRO A 134 10.83 29.16 1.07
C PRO A 134 9.31 29.14 0.94
N GLU A 135 8.77 29.59 -0.20
CA GLU A 135 7.34 29.54 -0.53
C GLU A 135 6.78 28.12 -0.56
N ILE A 136 7.58 27.13 -0.97
CA ILE A 136 7.19 25.71 -0.99
C ILE A 136 6.96 25.20 0.42
N LYS A 137 7.86 25.56 1.34
CA LYS A 137 7.70 25.23 2.76
C LYS A 137 6.50 25.96 3.37
N ALA A 138 6.30 27.23 3.03
CA ALA A 138 5.18 28.01 3.52
C ALA A 138 3.82 27.42 3.09
N ALA A 139 3.72 26.93 1.85
CA ALA A 139 2.53 26.25 1.34
C ALA A 139 2.23 24.96 2.13
N ASP A 140 3.23 24.09 2.31
CA ASP A 140 3.08 22.87 3.11
C ASP A 140 2.66 23.16 4.56
N ASP A 141 3.31 24.13 5.21
CA ASP A 141 3.01 24.51 6.59
C ASP A 141 1.58 25.08 6.71
N ALA A 142 1.12 25.85 5.73
CA ALA A 142 -0.24 26.37 5.67
C ALA A 142 -1.28 25.25 5.48
N ALA A 143 -1.04 24.33 4.54
CA ALA A 143 -1.90 23.18 4.29
C ALA A 143 -2.00 22.26 5.52
N ARG A 144 -0.87 21.99 6.18
CA ARG A 144 -0.83 21.22 7.44
C ARG A 144 -1.68 21.87 8.52
N LYS A 145 -1.52 23.19 8.72
CA LYS A 145 -2.30 23.96 9.71
C LYS A 145 -3.80 23.93 9.40
N ALA A 146 -4.17 24.04 8.12
CA ALA A 146 -5.56 23.95 7.69
C ALA A 146 -6.14 22.54 7.96
N GLY A 147 -5.39 21.49 7.66
CA GLY A 147 -5.79 20.11 7.95
C GLY A 147 -5.91 19.81 9.45
N ASP A 148 -5.01 20.34 10.29
CA ASP A 148 -5.13 20.28 11.75
C ASP A 148 -6.41 20.96 12.28
N ALA A 149 -6.83 22.05 11.65
CA ALA A 149 -8.07 22.71 12.00
C ALA A 149 -9.29 21.86 11.60
N LEU A 150 -9.30 21.32 10.37
CA LEU A 150 -10.38 20.45 9.89
C LEU A 150 -10.54 19.20 10.75
N ARG A 151 -9.43 18.54 11.10
CA ARG A 151 -9.44 17.34 11.96
C ARG A 151 -10.04 17.58 13.34
N ARG A 152 -9.79 18.75 13.93
CA ARG A 152 -10.39 19.12 15.22
C ARG A 152 -11.90 19.39 15.14
N MET A 153 -12.41 19.73 13.96
CA MET A 153 -13.83 19.98 13.73
C MET A 153 -14.60 18.72 13.30
N ARG A 154 -13.94 17.75 12.65
CA ARG A 154 -14.57 16.53 12.16
C ARG A 154 -14.70 15.46 13.24
N GLY A 155 -15.78 14.68 13.14
CA GLY A 155 -16.00 13.47 13.92
C GLY A 155 -15.30 12.25 13.31
N THR A 156 -15.88 11.06 13.47
CA THR A 156 -15.32 9.78 13.03
C THR A 156 -15.02 9.77 11.51
N PRO A 157 -13.82 9.33 11.09
CA PRO A 157 -13.51 9.03 9.68
C PRO A 157 -14.51 8.02 9.08
N GLY A 158 -14.81 8.15 7.78
CA GLY A 158 -15.62 7.23 6.98
C GLY A 158 -17.01 7.75 6.57
N SER A 159 -17.38 8.99 6.93
CA SER A 159 -18.70 9.57 6.61
C SER A 159 -18.65 10.72 5.61
N GLY A 160 -17.47 11.07 5.10
CA GLY A 160 -17.26 12.14 4.15
C GLY A 160 -17.33 11.67 2.70
N MET A 161 -16.41 12.20 1.89
CA MET A 161 -16.26 11.87 0.47
C MET A 161 -14.79 11.65 0.13
N ALA A 162 -14.53 10.73 -0.79
CA ALA A 162 -13.20 10.51 -1.34
C ALA A 162 -12.96 11.44 -2.52
N PHE A 163 -11.72 11.86 -2.66
CA PHE A 163 -11.22 12.46 -3.89
C PHE A 163 -10.27 11.47 -4.57
N VAL A 164 -10.63 11.01 -5.77
CA VAL A 164 -9.81 10.09 -6.57
C VAL A 164 -9.39 10.77 -7.85
N ALA A 165 -8.10 11.04 -8.00
CA ALA A 165 -7.53 11.74 -9.14
C ALA A 165 -6.68 10.82 -10.01
N ALA A 166 -7.00 10.73 -11.29
CA ALA A 166 -6.08 10.21 -12.28
C ALA A 166 -4.97 11.25 -12.53
N GLY A 167 -3.72 10.82 -12.48
CA GLY A 167 -2.55 11.65 -12.76
C GLY A 167 -2.52 12.13 -14.21
N HIS A 168 -2.09 13.37 -14.41
CA HIS A 168 -1.80 13.98 -15.70
C HIS A 168 -2.98 14.00 -16.70
N GLY A 169 -2.65 14.27 -17.96
CA GLY A 169 -3.52 14.34 -19.13
C GLY A 169 -2.85 15.20 -20.19
N TYR A 170 -3.55 15.50 -21.29
CA TYR A 170 -3.07 16.52 -22.21
C TYR A 170 -3.14 17.91 -21.58
N PHE A 171 -2.04 18.66 -21.68
CA PHE A 171 -1.96 20.07 -21.33
C PHE A 171 -1.34 20.87 -22.48
N TYR A 172 -1.60 22.17 -22.49
CA TYR A 172 -1.02 23.04 -23.51
C TYR A 172 0.41 23.48 -23.12
N SER A 173 1.41 23.04 -23.89
CA SER A 173 2.81 23.46 -23.74
C SER A 173 3.04 24.76 -24.50
N TYR A 174 3.45 25.82 -23.80
CA TYR A 174 3.82 27.09 -24.44
C TYR A 174 5.19 27.03 -25.12
N LYS A 175 6.03 26.06 -24.77
CA LYS A 175 7.31 25.82 -25.44
C LYS A 175 7.10 25.20 -26.81
N ASP A 176 6.22 24.22 -26.90
CA ASP A 176 5.95 23.47 -28.14
C ASP A 176 4.78 24.05 -28.94
N ASN A 177 4.07 25.02 -28.36
CA ASN A 177 2.88 25.66 -28.93
C ASN A 177 1.81 24.63 -29.36
N ARG A 178 1.66 23.55 -28.59
CA ARG A 178 0.74 22.44 -28.85
C ARG A 178 0.33 21.72 -27.57
N TRP A 179 -0.71 20.90 -27.68
CA TRP A 179 -1.14 19.99 -26.62
C TRP A 179 -0.19 18.78 -26.56
N VAL A 180 0.30 18.46 -25.37
CA VAL A 180 1.22 17.35 -25.12
C VAL A 180 0.83 16.62 -23.84
N THR A 181 1.28 15.39 -23.68
CA THR A 181 1.22 14.67 -22.41
C THR A 181 2.38 15.08 -21.50
N SER A 182 2.17 15.07 -20.18
CA SER A 182 3.22 15.30 -19.16
C SER A 182 4.39 14.33 -19.24
N ARG A 183 4.10 13.09 -19.64
CA ARG A 183 5.09 12.03 -19.78
C ARG A 183 5.16 11.54 -21.21
N ASP A 184 6.35 11.11 -21.60
CA ASP A 184 6.55 10.32 -22.80
C ASP A 184 5.90 8.95 -22.63
N GLU A 185 5.49 8.34 -23.74
CA GLU A 185 5.02 6.96 -23.74
C GLU A 185 6.20 6.00 -23.63
N TRP A 186 6.07 5.01 -22.75
CA TRP A 186 7.05 3.94 -22.58
C TRP A 186 6.37 2.59 -22.59
N ASN A 187 6.94 1.62 -23.33
CA ASN A 187 6.43 0.25 -23.38
C ASN A 187 4.92 0.16 -23.70
N GLY A 188 4.40 1.09 -24.51
CA GLY A 188 2.97 1.19 -24.86
C GLY A 188 2.08 1.78 -23.76
N VAL A 189 2.66 2.41 -22.74
CA VAL A 189 1.95 3.05 -21.62
C VAL A 189 2.17 4.56 -21.66
N SER A 190 1.07 5.30 -21.81
CA SER A 190 1.01 6.73 -21.55
C SER A 190 0.25 6.97 -20.25
N GLU A 191 0.93 7.51 -19.24
CA GLU A 191 0.39 7.66 -17.88
C GLU A 191 -0.96 8.39 -17.85
N GLY A 192 -1.04 9.56 -18.50
CA GLY A 192 -2.25 10.38 -18.53
C GLY A 192 -3.45 9.74 -19.24
N LEU A 193 -3.21 8.71 -20.05
CA LEU A 193 -4.24 7.92 -20.74
C LEU A 193 -4.57 6.61 -20.02
N LEU A 194 -3.64 6.09 -19.20
CA LEU A 194 -3.80 4.87 -18.42
C LEU A 194 -4.59 5.09 -17.12
N THR A 195 -4.16 6.08 -16.32
CA THR A 195 -4.64 6.32 -14.95
C THR A 195 -6.16 6.62 -14.85
N PRO A 196 -6.87 7.15 -15.87
CA PRO A 196 -8.32 7.29 -15.82
C PRO A 196 -9.07 5.98 -15.61
N SER A 197 -8.56 4.86 -16.16
CA SER A 197 -9.18 3.54 -16.00
C SER A 197 -9.02 3.01 -14.57
N TYR A 198 -7.84 3.20 -13.97
CA TYR A 198 -7.56 2.88 -12.57
C TYR A 198 -8.44 3.73 -11.63
N ALA A 199 -8.58 5.03 -11.91
CA ALA A 199 -9.44 5.93 -11.14
C ALA A 199 -10.93 5.57 -11.24
N ALA A 200 -11.38 5.05 -12.38
CA ALA A 200 -12.75 4.55 -12.54
C ALA A 200 -13.00 3.32 -11.67
N GLU A 201 -12.06 2.39 -11.67
CA GLU A 201 -12.17 1.15 -10.90
C GLU A 201 -12.09 1.42 -9.39
N LEU A 202 -11.14 2.25 -8.93
CA LEU A 202 -11.06 2.64 -7.52
C LEU A 202 -12.32 3.36 -7.05
N LYS A 203 -12.86 4.28 -7.87
CA LYS A 203 -14.14 4.94 -7.57
C LYS A 203 -15.24 3.91 -7.31
N ALA A 204 -15.41 2.95 -8.21
CA ALA A 204 -16.45 1.94 -8.09
C ALA A 204 -16.26 1.10 -6.81
N MET A 205 -15.03 0.71 -6.49
CA MET A 205 -14.73 -0.06 -5.28
C MET A 205 -15.03 0.72 -4.00
N ILE A 206 -14.60 2.00 -3.90
CA ILE A 206 -14.86 2.84 -2.73
C ILE A 206 -16.37 3.04 -2.53
N GLU A 207 -17.12 3.34 -3.59
CA GLU A 207 -18.57 3.53 -3.48
C GLU A 207 -19.29 2.24 -3.09
N GLN A 208 -18.87 1.10 -3.64
CA GLN A 208 -19.52 -0.18 -3.37
C GLN A 208 -19.20 -0.73 -1.98
N ARG A 209 -17.93 -0.68 -1.56
CA ARG A 209 -17.42 -1.42 -0.39
C ARG A 209 -17.22 -0.54 0.84
N SER A 210 -16.82 0.70 0.61
CA SER A 210 -16.68 1.71 1.67
C SER A 210 -17.92 2.60 1.79
N GLN A 211 -18.92 2.44 0.92
CA GLN A 211 -20.18 3.21 0.93
C GLN A 211 -19.99 4.73 0.95
N MET A 212 -18.91 5.19 0.31
CA MET A 212 -18.48 6.59 0.36
C MET A 212 -18.55 7.22 -1.03
N PRO A 213 -19.18 8.41 -1.20
CA PRO A 213 -19.17 9.13 -2.46
C PRO A 213 -17.75 9.50 -2.92
N VAL A 214 -17.51 9.49 -4.23
CA VAL A 214 -16.20 9.82 -4.82
C VAL A 214 -16.33 10.95 -5.82
N VAL A 215 -15.50 11.99 -5.65
CA VAL A 215 -15.27 13.04 -6.65
C VAL A 215 -14.03 12.71 -7.48
N ARG A 216 -14.13 12.95 -8.80
CA ARG A 216 -12.99 12.90 -9.71
C ARG A 216 -12.80 14.23 -10.42
N PRO A 217 -11.56 14.70 -10.61
CA PRO A 217 -11.29 16.02 -11.18
C PRO A 217 -11.29 16.05 -12.72
N ARG A 218 -11.26 14.90 -13.40
CA ARG A 218 -11.26 14.79 -14.86
C ARG A 218 -12.63 14.33 -15.37
N VAL A 219 -13.00 14.81 -16.56
CA VAL A 219 -14.16 14.33 -17.30
C VAL A 219 -14.00 12.84 -17.59
N GLN A 220 -15.09 12.08 -17.50
CA GLN A 220 -15.10 10.62 -17.67
C GLN A 220 -15.75 10.18 -18.99
N ILE A 221 -16.47 11.10 -19.63
CA ILE A 221 -17.35 10.82 -20.76
C ILE A 221 -16.52 10.73 -22.03
N THR A 222 -16.69 9.64 -22.77
CA THR A 222 -16.09 9.43 -24.09
C THR A 222 -16.99 10.00 -25.19
N GLY A 223 -16.44 10.24 -26.38
CA GLY A 223 -17.21 10.74 -27.53
C GLY A 223 -17.49 12.24 -27.50
N THR A 224 -16.86 12.99 -26.60
CA THR A 224 -16.92 14.46 -26.56
C THR A 224 -15.52 15.04 -26.66
N THR A 225 -15.36 16.05 -27.51
CA THR A 225 -14.06 16.67 -27.82
C THR A 225 -13.89 17.97 -27.04
N HIS A 226 -12.71 18.18 -26.46
CA HIS A 226 -12.30 19.45 -25.89
C HIS A 226 -11.84 20.41 -27.01
N PRO A 227 -12.66 21.43 -27.36
CA PRO A 227 -12.47 22.18 -28.61
C PRO A 227 -11.10 22.84 -28.79
N PRO A 228 -10.48 23.46 -27.76
CA PRO A 228 -9.14 24.04 -27.88
C PRO A 228 -8.03 23.05 -28.23
N SER A 229 -8.21 21.77 -27.89
CA SER A 229 -7.21 20.72 -28.10
C SER A 229 -7.47 19.83 -29.29
N GLY A 230 -8.74 19.61 -29.64
CA GLY A 230 -9.15 18.57 -30.58
C GLY A 230 -9.11 17.14 -30.01
N GLU A 231 -8.62 16.96 -28.77
CA GLU A 231 -8.60 15.68 -28.07
C GLU A 231 -9.92 15.41 -27.36
N GLU A 232 -10.21 14.15 -27.04
CA GLU A 232 -11.39 13.79 -26.24
C GLU A 232 -11.27 14.30 -24.80
N TRP A 233 -12.38 14.77 -24.22
CA TRP A 233 -12.38 15.35 -22.88
C TRP A 233 -11.81 14.44 -21.79
N TRP A 234 -11.99 13.12 -21.91
CA TRP A 234 -11.47 12.17 -20.93
C TRP A 234 -9.94 12.08 -20.92
N THR A 235 -9.24 12.51 -21.98
CA THR A 235 -7.77 12.52 -22.07
C THR A 235 -7.15 13.83 -21.55
N ILE A 236 -7.96 14.87 -21.34
CA ILE A 236 -7.50 16.19 -20.93
C ILE A 236 -7.15 16.24 -19.44
N ALA A 237 -6.10 17.00 -19.11
CA ALA A 237 -5.67 17.29 -17.76
C ALA A 237 -6.79 17.90 -16.90
N ALA A 238 -6.76 17.64 -15.60
CA ALA A 238 -7.80 18.01 -14.63
C ALA A 238 -8.14 19.50 -14.68
N ARG A 239 -7.13 20.38 -14.77
CA ARG A 239 -7.32 21.84 -14.68
C ARG A 239 -8.34 22.38 -15.68
N TYR A 240 -8.51 21.77 -16.86
CA TYR A 240 -9.44 22.28 -17.88
C TYR A 240 -10.88 21.90 -17.54
N ALA A 241 -11.10 20.65 -17.10
CA ALA A 241 -12.40 20.20 -16.61
C ALA A 241 -12.86 21.01 -15.38
N ILE A 242 -11.92 21.30 -14.47
CA ILE A 242 -12.19 22.12 -13.29
C ILE A 242 -12.55 23.55 -13.69
N ALA A 243 -11.86 24.12 -14.68
CA ALA A 243 -12.16 25.46 -15.17
C ALA A 243 -13.54 25.57 -15.83
N GLU A 244 -13.97 24.52 -16.54
CA GLU A 244 -15.31 24.46 -17.14
C GLU A 244 -16.41 24.32 -16.06
N GLN A 245 -16.16 23.49 -15.04
CA GLN A 245 -17.14 23.23 -13.99
C GLN A 245 -17.22 24.34 -12.93
N TYR A 246 -16.08 25.00 -12.64
CA TYR A 246 -15.94 26.03 -11.61
C TYR A 246 -15.27 27.31 -12.16
N PRO A 247 -15.87 27.98 -13.16
CA PRO A 247 -15.22 29.10 -13.86
C PRO A 247 -14.91 30.31 -12.95
N ALA A 248 -15.66 30.48 -11.85
CA ALA A 248 -15.43 31.56 -10.88
C ALA A 248 -14.33 31.23 -9.85
N GLU A 249 -14.02 29.94 -9.65
CA GLU A 249 -13.07 29.48 -8.62
C GLU A 249 -11.63 29.46 -9.17
N THR A 250 -11.18 30.60 -9.68
CA THR A 250 -9.85 30.74 -10.32
C THR A 250 -8.69 30.41 -9.38
N LYS A 251 -8.90 30.47 -8.07
CA LYS A 251 -7.91 30.05 -7.05
C LYS A 251 -7.68 28.54 -7.01
N ILE A 252 -8.49 27.75 -7.72
CA ILE A 252 -8.32 26.30 -7.84
C ILE A 252 -7.54 25.94 -9.11
N TRP A 253 -7.88 26.54 -10.26
CA TRP A 253 -7.38 26.10 -11.57
C TRP A 253 -6.50 27.12 -12.32
N ASN A 254 -6.31 28.32 -11.78
CA ASN A 254 -5.56 29.42 -12.39
C ASN A 254 -4.68 30.15 -11.36
N THR A 255 -3.99 29.37 -10.52
CA THR A 255 -3.09 29.87 -9.45
C THR A 255 -1.84 30.59 -9.95
N TYR A 256 -1.43 30.31 -11.19
CA TYR A 256 -0.30 30.88 -11.92
C TYR A 256 -0.75 31.87 -13.00
N ALA A 257 -1.91 32.50 -12.84
CA ALA A 257 -2.41 33.52 -13.77
C ALA A 257 -1.34 34.59 -14.07
N GLY A 258 -1.04 34.80 -15.36
CA GLY A 258 -0.03 35.76 -15.82
C GLY A 258 1.41 35.25 -15.80
N SER A 259 1.67 34.01 -15.35
CA SER A 259 2.99 33.37 -15.44
C SER A 259 3.45 33.24 -16.89
N THR A 260 4.73 33.51 -17.16
CA THR A 260 5.37 33.29 -18.46
C THR A 260 6.06 31.93 -18.58
N LEU A 261 5.93 31.07 -17.57
CA LEU A 261 6.50 29.72 -17.59
C LEU A 261 5.85 28.88 -18.69
N TRP A 262 6.68 28.08 -19.36
CA TRP A 262 6.23 27.32 -20.53
C TRP A 262 5.32 26.13 -20.17
N ASP A 263 5.50 25.60 -18.95
CA ASP A 263 4.81 24.45 -18.36
C ASP A 263 3.69 24.87 -17.39
N ARG A 264 3.27 26.14 -17.38
CA ARG A 264 2.31 26.65 -16.40
C ARG A 264 1.01 25.84 -16.33
N GLU A 265 0.54 25.30 -17.44
CA GLU A 265 -0.69 24.51 -17.49
C GLU A 265 -0.55 23.14 -16.82
N GLU A 266 0.65 22.55 -16.89
CA GLU A 266 0.96 21.32 -16.15
C GLU A 266 1.04 21.59 -14.64
N ARG A 267 1.58 22.74 -14.24
CA ARG A 267 1.56 23.18 -12.83
C ARG A 267 0.14 23.34 -12.31
N GLU A 268 -0.74 23.94 -13.11
CA GLU A 268 -2.15 24.05 -12.76
C GLU A 268 -2.82 22.68 -12.69
N ASP A 269 -2.49 21.73 -13.57
CA ASP A 269 -3.01 20.37 -13.46
C ASP A 269 -2.65 19.72 -12.12
N ILE A 270 -1.38 19.80 -11.73
CA ILE A 270 -0.91 19.22 -10.46
C ILE A 270 -1.56 19.91 -9.27
N ASN A 271 -1.55 21.25 -9.21
CA ASN A 271 -2.05 22.00 -8.06
C ASN A 271 -3.59 22.01 -7.96
N SER A 272 -4.31 22.00 -9.09
CA SER A 272 -5.77 22.07 -9.06
C SER A 272 -6.43 20.85 -8.45
N ARG A 273 -5.79 19.68 -8.53
CA ARG A 273 -6.30 18.42 -7.95
C ARG A 273 -6.47 18.51 -6.43
N PRO A 274 -5.42 18.75 -5.61
CA PRO A 274 -5.59 18.91 -4.16
C PRO A 274 -6.41 20.15 -3.80
N LEU A 275 -6.32 21.25 -4.55
CA LEU A 275 -7.12 22.45 -4.28
C LEU A 275 -8.63 22.20 -4.47
N LEU A 276 -9.01 21.40 -5.46
CA LEU A 276 -10.40 20.97 -5.62
C LEU A 276 -10.83 20.02 -4.50
N ALA A 277 -9.96 19.09 -4.09
CA ALA A 277 -10.23 18.23 -2.93
C ALA A 277 -10.46 19.05 -1.65
N ASN A 278 -9.67 20.11 -1.45
CA ASN A 278 -9.83 21.05 -0.36
C ASN A 278 -11.17 21.80 -0.45
N HIS A 279 -11.53 22.28 -1.65
CA HIS A 279 -12.79 22.99 -1.89
C HIS A 279 -14.02 22.13 -1.54
N HIS A 280 -14.00 20.85 -1.92
CA HIS A 280 -15.06 19.91 -1.56
C HIS A 280 -15.02 19.45 -0.10
N GLY A 281 -13.95 19.76 0.63
CA GLY A 281 -13.71 19.20 1.95
C GLY A 281 -13.64 17.68 1.89
N ALA A 282 -12.87 17.11 0.96
CA ALA A 282 -12.67 15.67 0.91
C ALA A 282 -12.13 15.12 2.25
N GLU A 283 -12.47 13.88 2.56
CA GLU A 283 -11.97 13.19 3.75
C GLU A 283 -10.58 12.59 3.51
N VAL A 284 -10.35 12.13 2.28
CA VAL A 284 -9.11 11.55 1.81
C VAL A 284 -8.91 11.94 0.35
N ALA A 285 -7.65 12.14 -0.06
CA ALA A 285 -7.27 12.30 -1.46
C ALA A 285 -6.33 11.17 -1.89
N ILE A 286 -6.68 10.51 -2.99
CA ILE A 286 -5.90 9.41 -3.58
C ILE A 286 -5.61 9.78 -5.03
N HIS A 287 -4.35 10.03 -5.31
CA HIS A 287 -3.84 10.36 -6.65
C HIS A 287 -3.24 9.09 -7.26
N LEU A 288 -3.65 8.73 -8.47
CA LEU A 288 -3.23 7.50 -9.14
C LEU A 288 -2.29 7.82 -10.29
N HIS A 289 -1.09 7.27 -10.21
CA HIS A 289 0.01 7.50 -11.13
C HIS A 289 0.63 6.17 -11.59
N SER A 290 1.50 6.28 -12.59
CA SER A 290 2.45 5.23 -12.95
C SER A 290 3.85 5.83 -12.98
N ASN A 291 4.82 5.14 -12.39
CA ASN A 291 6.13 5.71 -12.13
C ASN A 291 7.08 5.51 -13.31
N GLY A 292 8.16 6.28 -13.33
CA GLY A 292 9.20 6.18 -14.34
C GLY A 292 10.59 6.30 -13.74
N GLU A 293 11.48 5.40 -14.17
CA GLU A 293 12.93 5.49 -13.96
C GLU A 293 13.61 5.10 -15.30
N PRO A 294 14.39 6.00 -15.94
CA PRO A 294 14.83 5.82 -17.33
C PRO A 294 15.70 4.61 -17.61
N SER A 295 16.38 4.03 -16.61
CA SER A 295 17.13 2.78 -16.83
C SER A 295 16.23 1.57 -17.02
N GLY A 296 14.95 1.67 -16.61
CA GLY A 296 13.98 0.59 -16.64
C GLY A 296 14.22 -0.49 -15.57
N ALA A 297 15.15 -0.26 -14.64
CA ALA A 297 15.52 -1.23 -13.60
C ALA A 297 14.58 -1.18 -12.39
N ALA A 298 14.11 0.01 -12.01
CA ALA A 298 13.16 0.16 -10.91
C ALA A 298 11.80 -0.48 -11.27
N ARG A 299 11.18 -1.13 -10.29
CA ARG A 299 9.91 -1.85 -10.47
C ARG A 299 9.08 -1.93 -9.18
N GLY A 300 7.81 -2.23 -9.36
CA GLY A 300 6.82 -2.47 -8.33
C GLY A 300 6.01 -1.24 -7.92
N THR A 301 5.01 -1.49 -7.07
CA THR A 301 4.17 -0.44 -6.49
C THR A 301 4.94 0.39 -5.48
N ARG A 302 4.70 1.71 -5.50
CA ARG A 302 5.16 2.67 -4.48
C ARG A 302 3.97 3.54 -4.05
N VAL A 303 3.98 4.01 -2.81
CA VAL A 303 3.00 5.01 -2.35
C VAL A 303 3.77 6.18 -1.77
N ILE A 304 3.57 7.35 -2.37
CA ILE A 304 4.26 8.59 -2.02
C ILE A 304 3.39 9.41 -1.08
N VAL A 305 4.02 9.90 -0.01
CA VAL A 305 3.40 10.76 1.02
C VAL A 305 4.17 12.05 1.20
N GLN A 306 3.50 13.09 1.68
CA GLN A 306 4.19 14.34 2.04
C GLN A 306 5.07 14.12 3.29
N PRO A 307 6.34 14.56 3.30
CA PRO A 307 7.20 14.45 4.48
C PRO A 307 6.58 15.06 5.75
N GLY A 308 6.73 14.36 6.87
CA GLY A 308 6.25 14.83 8.18
C GLY A 308 4.73 14.78 8.38
N ARG A 309 3.98 14.03 7.54
CA ARG A 309 2.54 13.82 7.69
C ARG A 309 2.23 12.37 8.12
N PRO A 310 2.07 12.10 9.43
CA PRO A 310 1.93 10.73 9.94
C PRO A 310 0.60 10.05 9.54
N MET A 311 -0.47 10.82 9.31
CA MET A 311 -1.74 10.23 8.83
C MET A 311 -1.64 9.74 7.38
N ASP A 312 -0.94 10.48 6.53
CA ASP A 312 -0.65 10.12 5.14
C ASP A 312 0.20 8.83 5.12
N ALA A 313 1.23 8.77 5.98
CA ALA A 313 2.06 7.57 6.15
C ALA A 313 1.25 6.34 6.60
N ALA A 314 0.40 6.48 7.62
CA ALA A 314 -0.46 5.38 8.09
C ALA A 314 -1.46 4.89 7.02
N LEU A 315 -2.02 5.81 6.23
CA LEU A 315 -2.88 5.46 5.10
C LEU A 315 -2.07 4.70 4.03
N ALA A 316 -0.90 5.21 3.66
CA ALA A 316 -0.03 4.60 2.67
C ALA A 316 0.46 3.20 3.09
N GLU A 317 0.80 2.98 4.36
CA GLU A 317 1.17 1.67 4.91
C GLU A 317 0.03 0.66 4.77
N SER A 318 -1.19 1.07 5.13
CA SER A 318 -2.39 0.24 4.98
C SER A 318 -2.67 -0.12 3.51
N VAL A 319 -2.50 0.85 2.61
CA VAL A 319 -2.63 0.66 1.16
C VAL A 319 -1.56 -0.29 0.62
N LEU A 320 -0.28 -0.10 0.92
CA LEU A 320 0.80 -0.98 0.46
C LEU A 320 0.60 -2.42 0.93
N CYS A 321 0.25 -2.61 2.21
CA CYS A 321 0.00 -3.93 2.76
C CYS A 321 -1.19 -4.62 2.07
N SER A 322 -2.29 -3.89 1.86
CA SER A 322 -3.48 -4.43 1.21
C SER A 322 -3.25 -4.70 -0.29
N MET A 323 -2.56 -3.80 -1.00
CA MET A 323 -2.15 -4.04 -2.39
C MET A 323 -1.27 -5.27 -2.51
N LYS A 324 -0.31 -5.46 -1.59
CA LYS A 324 0.53 -6.67 -1.57
C LYS A 324 -0.31 -7.93 -1.46
N GLU A 325 -1.23 -8.00 -0.51
CA GLU A 325 -2.09 -9.17 -0.33
C GLU A 325 -2.95 -9.47 -1.57
N LEU A 326 -3.58 -8.45 -2.15
CA LEU A 326 -4.49 -8.61 -3.28
C LEU A 326 -3.75 -8.89 -4.60
N ILE A 327 -2.59 -8.28 -4.84
CA ILE A 327 -1.78 -8.55 -6.03
C ILE A 327 -1.17 -9.95 -5.92
N HIS A 328 -0.68 -10.35 -4.73
CA HIS A 328 -0.04 -11.65 -4.53
C HIS A 328 -1.01 -12.83 -4.49
N SER A 329 -2.32 -12.59 -4.38
CA SER A 329 -3.32 -13.64 -4.53
C SER A 329 -3.45 -14.14 -5.97
N LEU A 330 -3.01 -13.34 -6.95
CA LEU A 330 -2.98 -13.70 -8.36
C LEU A 330 -1.73 -14.54 -8.67
N PRO A 331 -1.87 -15.77 -9.22
CA PRO A 331 -0.72 -16.63 -9.53
C PRO A 331 0.35 -15.94 -10.40
N GLU A 332 -0.06 -15.17 -11.40
CA GLU A 332 0.81 -14.45 -12.33
C GLU A 332 1.60 -13.32 -11.65
N TYR A 333 1.09 -12.79 -10.53
CA TYR A 333 1.66 -11.65 -9.82
C TYR A 333 2.09 -11.97 -8.38
N ALA A 334 2.19 -13.26 -8.02
CA ALA A 334 2.60 -13.72 -6.70
C ALA A 334 3.99 -13.20 -6.25
N ALA A 335 4.86 -12.87 -7.21
CA ALA A 335 6.19 -12.30 -6.98
C ALA A 335 6.30 -10.81 -7.39
N PHE A 336 5.18 -10.14 -7.65
CA PHE A 336 5.18 -8.72 -8.01
C PHE A 336 5.74 -7.88 -6.86
N THR A 337 6.54 -6.87 -7.17
CA THR A 337 7.17 -6.07 -6.12
C THR A 337 6.18 -5.04 -5.57
N VAL A 338 5.96 -5.02 -4.27
CA VAL A 338 5.23 -3.95 -3.57
C VAL A 338 6.15 -3.44 -2.47
N ALA A 339 6.33 -2.12 -2.42
CA ALA A 339 7.22 -1.51 -1.45
C ALA A 339 6.86 -1.89 0.00
N PRO A 340 7.86 -2.14 0.86
CA PRO A 340 7.62 -2.53 2.24
C PRO A 340 7.14 -1.38 3.13
N ALA A 341 7.34 -0.13 2.69
CA ALA A 341 6.98 1.08 3.42
C ALA A 341 6.68 2.24 2.44
N PRO A 342 5.95 3.28 2.87
CA PRO A 342 5.72 4.48 2.08
C PRO A 342 7.00 5.27 1.80
N HIS A 343 6.98 6.04 0.72
CA HIS A 343 8.08 6.91 0.34
C HIS A 343 7.74 8.39 0.56
N ALA A 344 8.57 9.12 1.29
CA ALA A 344 8.34 10.54 1.53
C ALA A 344 9.00 11.41 0.45
N LEU A 345 8.19 12.11 -0.35
CA LEU A 345 8.64 13.08 -1.37
C LEU A 345 7.72 14.31 -1.37
N ASN A 346 8.30 15.49 -1.55
CA ASN A 346 7.56 16.76 -1.58
C ASN A 346 6.92 16.96 -2.97
N LYS A 347 5.68 16.49 -3.13
CA LYS A 347 4.90 16.52 -4.38
C LYS A 347 3.71 17.46 -4.28
N GLY A 348 3.45 18.22 -5.33
CA GLY A 348 2.35 19.20 -5.37
C GLY A 348 0.98 18.62 -4.97
N GLU A 349 0.66 17.41 -5.45
CA GLU A 349 -0.60 16.73 -5.11
C GLU A 349 -0.78 16.45 -3.61
N ASN A 350 0.29 16.21 -2.87
CA ASN A 350 0.22 15.94 -1.42
C ASN A 350 0.48 17.19 -0.57
N ARG A 351 1.40 18.06 -1.01
CA ARG A 351 1.81 19.28 -0.31
C ARG A 351 0.62 20.20 -0.02
N GLU A 352 -0.24 20.42 -1.01
CA GLU A 352 -1.34 21.38 -0.91
C GLU A 352 -2.60 20.81 -0.23
N ALA A 353 -2.64 19.50 0.07
CA ALA A 353 -3.82 18.84 0.61
C ALA A 353 -4.07 19.19 2.09
N HIS A 354 -5.33 19.42 2.46
CA HIS A 354 -5.77 19.64 3.84
C HIS A 354 -6.27 18.36 4.54
N MET A 355 -6.26 17.25 3.84
CA MET A 355 -6.66 15.93 4.31
C MET A 355 -5.52 14.92 4.10
N PRO A 356 -5.58 13.72 4.68
CA PRO A 356 -4.65 12.66 4.32
C PRO A 356 -4.65 12.46 2.80
N SER A 357 -3.47 12.62 2.20
CA SER A 357 -3.28 12.58 0.75
C SER A 357 -2.12 11.66 0.39
N ILE A 358 -2.34 10.79 -0.60
CA ILE A 358 -1.33 9.86 -1.09
C ILE A 358 -1.30 9.86 -2.61
N ILE A 359 -0.11 9.62 -3.17
CA ILE A 359 0.05 9.25 -4.57
C ILE A 359 0.36 7.76 -4.63
N VAL A 360 -0.51 6.97 -5.26
CA VAL A 360 -0.28 5.56 -5.55
C VAL A 360 0.38 5.45 -6.92
N GLU A 361 1.67 5.20 -6.90
CA GLU A 361 2.46 4.83 -8.07
C GLU A 361 2.28 3.33 -8.31
N THR A 362 1.33 2.97 -9.16
CA THR A 362 0.84 1.58 -9.26
C THR A 362 1.97 0.61 -9.66
N ALA A 363 2.79 0.99 -10.64
CA ALA A 363 3.98 0.27 -11.09
C ALA A 363 4.86 1.21 -11.94
N PHE A 364 6.03 0.74 -12.40
CA PHE A 364 6.93 1.53 -13.27
C PHE A 364 6.65 1.29 -14.76
N HIS A 365 6.11 2.28 -15.48
CA HIS A 365 5.83 2.15 -16.91
C HIS A 365 7.10 2.05 -17.78
N THR A 366 8.26 2.49 -17.27
CA THR A 366 9.55 2.34 -17.94
C THR A 366 10.11 0.91 -17.83
N ASN A 367 9.68 0.13 -16.84
CA ASN A 367 10.03 -1.29 -16.74
C ASN A 367 9.06 -2.13 -17.61
N PRO A 368 9.56 -3.00 -18.50
CA PRO A 368 8.71 -3.69 -19.47
C PRO A 368 7.75 -4.72 -18.85
N ASP A 369 8.06 -5.31 -17.69
CA ASP A 369 7.17 -6.29 -17.05
C ASP A 369 6.09 -5.59 -16.22
N ASP A 370 6.45 -4.52 -15.53
CA ASP A 370 5.48 -3.64 -14.87
C ASP A 370 4.55 -2.95 -15.89
N ALA A 371 5.05 -2.52 -17.04
CA ALA A 371 4.24 -1.95 -18.11
C ALA A 371 3.19 -2.94 -18.66
N LYS A 372 3.53 -4.24 -18.75
CA LYS A 372 2.56 -5.29 -19.08
C LYS A 372 1.51 -5.43 -17.98
N ALA A 373 1.94 -5.44 -16.71
CA ALA A 373 1.02 -5.51 -15.57
C ALA A 373 0.06 -4.30 -15.56
N LEU A 374 0.56 -3.10 -15.82
CA LEU A 374 -0.25 -1.88 -15.90
C LEU A 374 -1.37 -1.97 -16.95
N GLN A 375 -1.12 -2.67 -18.06
CA GLN A 375 -2.09 -2.89 -19.13
C GLN A 375 -3.03 -4.07 -18.87
N ASP A 376 -2.75 -4.92 -17.88
CA ASP A 376 -3.59 -6.07 -17.55
C ASP A 376 -4.79 -5.65 -16.68
N PRO A 377 -6.04 -5.83 -17.16
CA PRO A 377 -7.22 -5.54 -16.35
C PRO A 377 -7.32 -6.36 -15.06
N VAL A 378 -6.75 -7.56 -14.99
CA VAL A 378 -6.76 -8.40 -13.78
C VAL A 378 -5.85 -7.78 -12.71
N PHE A 379 -4.65 -7.35 -13.10
CA PHE A 379 -3.73 -6.62 -12.22
C PHE A 379 -4.32 -5.29 -11.75
N ARG A 380 -4.95 -4.53 -12.67
CA ARG A 380 -5.65 -3.29 -12.32
C ARG A 380 -6.71 -3.54 -11.25
N SER A 381 -7.51 -4.60 -11.40
CA SER A 381 -8.56 -4.93 -10.46
C SER A 381 -8.04 -5.29 -9.08
N ALA A 382 -7.05 -6.17 -9.01
CA ALA A 382 -6.40 -6.52 -7.74
C ALA A 382 -5.76 -5.29 -7.07
N SER A 383 -5.08 -4.44 -7.85
CA SER A 383 -4.45 -3.21 -7.35
C SER A 383 -5.48 -2.26 -6.75
N MET A 384 -6.58 -1.95 -7.45
CA MET A 384 -7.58 -1.00 -6.98
C MET A 384 -8.44 -1.54 -5.84
N LYS A 385 -8.71 -2.85 -5.80
CA LYS A 385 -9.27 -3.51 -4.61
C LYS A 385 -8.33 -3.41 -3.41
N GLY A 386 -7.02 -3.55 -3.64
CA GLY A 386 -6.00 -3.36 -2.61
C GLY A 386 -5.97 -1.94 -2.06
N VAL A 387 -6.05 -0.92 -2.93
CA VAL A 387 -6.15 0.49 -2.51
C VAL A 387 -7.43 0.74 -1.71
N GLU A 388 -8.59 0.25 -2.18
CA GLU A 388 -9.86 0.37 -1.43
C GLU A 388 -9.77 -0.30 -0.06
N LYS A 389 -9.28 -1.54 0.01
CA LYS A 389 -9.14 -2.29 1.26
C LYS A 389 -8.23 -1.54 2.22
N GLY A 390 -7.08 -1.05 1.74
CA GLY A 390 -6.15 -0.26 2.54
C GLY A 390 -6.78 1.00 3.11
N TYR A 391 -7.49 1.76 2.27
CA TYR A 391 -8.27 2.92 2.71
C TYR A 391 -9.31 2.54 3.78
N ARG A 392 -10.14 1.52 3.52
CA ARG A 392 -11.22 1.10 4.42
C ARG A 392 -10.71 0.63 5.78
N LEU A 393 -9.61 -0.12 5.81
CA LEU A 393 -8.97 -0.56 7.05
C LEU A 393 -8.46 0.64 7.84
N TRP A 394 -7.73 1.55 7.19
CA TRP A 394 -7.24 2.78 7.81
C TRP A 394 -8.38 3.63 8.37
N ALA A 395 -9.44 3.86 7.59
CA ALA A 395 -10.58 4.67 8.00
C ALA A 395 -11.35 4.06 9.19
N THR A 396 -11.36 2.74 9.30
CA THR A 396 -12.02 2.01 10.40
C THR A 396 -11.09 1.72 11.58
N GLY A 397 -9.86 2.27 11.57
CA GLY A 397 -8.87 2.07 12.64
C GLY A 397 -8.34 0.65 12.74
N LYS A 398 -8.47 -0.15 11.68
CA LYS A 398 -7.98 -1.52 11.60
C LYS A 398 -6.59 -1.54 10.97
N THR A 399 -5.71 -2.37 11.52
CA THR A 399 -4.42 -2.65 10.92
C THR A 399 -4.57 -3.61 9.74
N CYS A 400 -3.70 -3.50 8.75
CA CYS A 400 -3.61 -4.51 7.71
C CYS A 400 -2.98 -5.79 8.30
N GLU A 401 -3.80 -6.83 8.44
CA GLU A 401 -3.38 -8.17 8.83
C GLU A 401 -3.72 -9.14 7.68
N PRO A 402 -2.73 -9.82 7.07
CA PRO A 402 -2.97 -10.76 5.99
C PRO A 402 -3.85 -11.94 6.41
N LEU A 403 -4.70 -12.40 5.49
CA LEU A 403 -5.57 -13.54 5.70
C LEU A 403 -4.75 -14.80 6.04
N SER A 404 -5.00 -15.36 7.22
CA SER A 404 -4.33 -16.58 7.70
C SER A 404 -5.31 -17.48 8.43
N GLY A 405 -5.20 -18.79 8.20
CA GLY A 405 -5.97 -19.77 8.96
C GLY A 405 -5.30 -20.02 10.32
N GLN A 406 -6.10 -20.20 11.37
CA GLN A 406 -5.62 -20.59 12.69
C GLN A 406 -5.61 -22.11 12.83
N PRO A 407 -4.82 -22.70 13.76
CA PRO A 407 -4.82 -24.13 14.00
C PRO A 407 -6.22 -24.68 14.26
N ILE A 408 -6.58 -25.76 13.54
CA ILE A 408 -7.84 -26.49 13.71
C ILE A 408 -7.57 -27.69 14.62
N ALA A 409 -8.43 -27.90 15.62
CA ALA A 409 -8.26 -29.00 16.56
C ALA A 409 -8.45 -30.36 15.87
N ASP A 410 -7.57 -31.31 16.21
CA ASP A 410 -7.82 -32.72 15.93
C ASP A 410 -9.03 -33.19 16.75
N VAL A 411 -9.90 -33.98 16.12
CA VAL A 411 -11.14 -34.44 16.77
C VAL A 411 -11.33 -35.94 16.67
N ASP A 412 -11.78 -36.51 17.78
CA ASP A 412 -12.37 -37.85 17.80
C ASP A 412 -13.86 -37.73 17.43
N VAL A 413 -14.29 -38.53 16.47
CA VAL A 413 -15.67 -38.64 15.99
C VAL A 413 -16.09 -40.11 16.03
N PRO A 414 -17.19 -40.48 16.70
CA PRO A 414 -17.70 -41.84 16.67
C PRO A 414 -18.01 -42.31 15.24
N SER A 415 -17.77 -43.59 14.96
CA SER A 415 -18.12 -44.24 13.70
C SER A 415 -19.60 -44.02 13.38
N GLY A 416 -19.88 -43.48 12.19
CA GLY A 416 -21.23 -43.15 11.74
C GLY A 416 -21.79 -41.80 12.22
N ASP A 417 -21.02 -41.01 12.97
CA ASP A 417 -21.42 -39.71 13.51
C ASP A 417 -20.67 -38.53 12.85
N SER A 418 -21.00 -37.31 13.27
CA SER A 418 -20.39 -36.07 12.82
C SER A 418 -20.20 -35.07 13.97
N ARG A 419 -19.24 -34.18 13.81
CA ARG A 419 -18.94 -33.14 14.79
C ARG A 419 -18.66 -31.81 14.11
N GLU A 420 -19.23 -30.74 14.66
CA GLU A 420 -18.91 -29.37 14.25
C GLU A 420 -17.58 -28.94 14.87
N VAL A 421 -16.74 -28.28 14.06
CA VAL A 421 -15.45 -27.74 14.47
C VAL A 421 -15.35 -26.29 14.02
N ASP A 422 -14.91 -25.42 14.91
CA ASP A 422 -14.67 -24.02 14.62
C ASP A 422 -13.43 -23.86 13.72
N VAL A 423 -13.53 -22.96 12.74
CA VAL A 423 -12.45 -22.62 11.81
C VAL A 423 -12.11 -21.16 12.00
N ALA A 424 -11.18 -20.90 12.91
CA ALA A 424 -10.72 -19.54 13.15
C ALA A 424 -9.73 -19.10 12.06
N PHE A 425 -9.75 -17.80 11.75
CA PHE A 425 -8.81 -17.16 10.86
C PHE A 425 -8.54 -15.73 11.35
N ALA A 426 -7.43 -15.16 10.92
CA ALA A 426 -7.07 -13.77 11.18
C ALA A 426 -7.11 -12.94 9.89
N GLY A 427 -7.02 -11.62 10.03
CA GLY A 427 -7.14 -10.68 8.92
C GLY A 427 -8.55 -10.21 8.61
N HIS A 428 -8.68 -9.54 7.47
CA HIS A 428 -9.90 -8.85 7.06
C HIS A 428 -10.36 -9.26 5.65
N PRO A 429 -10.87 -10.50 5.48
CA PRO A 429 -11.25 -11.02 4.17
C PRO A 429 -12.47 -10.29 3.60
N GLN A 430 -12.58 -10.31 2.27
CA GLN A 430 -13.79 -9.88 1.59
C GLN A 430 -14.82 -11.02 1.59
N PHE A 431 -15.99 -10.79 2.19
CA PHE A 431 -17.08 -11.76 2.16
C PHE A 431 -17.83 -11.74 0.81
N PRO A 432 -18.44 -12.87 0.39
CA PRO A 432 -18.49 -14.17 1.08
C PRO A 432 -17.11 -14.87 1.13
N ILE A 433 -16.86 -15.67 2.17
CA ILE A 433 -15.66 -16.53 2.25
C ILE A 433 -16.04 -18.00 2.09
N SER A 434 -15.10 -18.81 1.61
CA SER A 434 -15.21 -20.26 1.49
C SER A 434 -14.18 -20.96 2.37
N LEU A 435 -14.63 -21.84 3.25
CA LEU A 435 -13.79 -22.80 3.96
C LEU A 435 -13.70 -24.06 3.10
N ILE A 436 -12.52 -24.32 2.54
CA ILE A 436 -12.32 -25.43 1.59
C ILE A 436 -11.44 -26.48 2.25
N THR A 437 -12.01 -27.65 2.49
CA THR A 437 -11.35 -28.80 3.12
C THR A 437 -11.02 -29.86 2.07
N ARG A 438 -9.75 -30.30 2.03
CA ARG A 438 -9.25 -31.32 1.10
C ARG A 438 -8.64 -32.49 1.88
N ASN A 439 -8.83 -33.70 1.38
CA ASN A 439 -8.27 -34.89 2.00
C ASN A 439 -6.76 -34.97 1.72
N THR A 440 -5.97 -35.22 2.76
CA THR A 440 -4.53 -35.48 2.67
C THR A 440 -4.17 -36.91 3.08
N LEU A 441 -5.05 -37.58 3.83
CA LEU A 441 -4.93 -38.99 4.18
C LEU A 441 -6.31 -39.63 4.22
N CYS A 442 -6.54 -40.61 3.33
CA CYS A 442 -7.74 -41.44 3.29
C CYS A 442 -7.33 -42.91 3.47
N PRO A 443 -7.81 -43.61 4.51
CA PRO A 443 -7.54 -45.03 4.68
C PRO A 443 -7.97 -45.87 3.47
N SER A 444 -7.23 -46.96 3.21
CA SER A 444 -7.53 -47.85 2.09
C SER A 444 -8.94 -48.44 2.23
N GLY A 445 -9.73 -48.39 1.15
CA GLY A 445 -11.11 -48.86 1.12
C GLY A 445 -12.14 -47.85 1.62
N TRP A 446 -11.73 -46.66 2.05
CA TRP A 446 -12.64 -45.58 2.45
C TRP A 446 -12.90 -44.63 1.27
N ASN A 447 -14.04 -43.95 1.30
CA ASN A 447 -14.34 -42.86 0.37
C ASN A 447 -14.31 -41.53 1.12
N CYS A 448 -13.25 -40.75 0.90
CA CYS A 448 -13.04 -39.47 1.57
C CYS A 448 -13.15 -38.34 0.55
N SER A 449 -14.24 -37.57 0.60
CA SER A 449 -14.41 -36.36 -0.23
C SER A 449 -14.21 -35.10 0.59
N GLY A 450 -13.52 -34.12 0.00
CA GLY A 450 -13.44 -32.77 0.55
C GLY A 450 -14.80 -32.07 0.60
N ARG A 451 -14.84 -30.92 1.26
CA ARG A 451 -16.05 -30.11 1.41
C ARG A 451 -15.73 -28.62 1.30
N THR A 452 -16.68 -27.85 0.78
CA THR A 452 -16.66 -26.38 0.85
C THR A 452 -17.83 -25.90 1.68
N VAL A 453 -17.57 -25.01 2.64
CA VAL A 453 -18.59 -24.27 3.39
C VAL A 453 -18.47 -22.80 3.03
N VAL A 454 -19.56 -22.16 2.64
CA VAL A 454 -19.59 -20.73 2.30
C VAL A 454 -20.18 -19.97 3.48
N LEU A 455 -19.54 -18.87 3.85
CA LEU A 455 -20.00 -17.93 4.87
C LEU A 455 -20.27 -16.60 4.18
N ASP A 456 -21.52 -16.14 4.18
CA ASP A 456 -21.92 -14.95 3.40
C ASP A 456 -21.62 -13.63 4.08
N SER A 457 -21.49 -13.64 5.41
CA SER A 457 -21.26 -12.44 6.21
C SER A 457 -20.34 -12.74 7.41
N PRO A 458 -19.68 -11.71 7.96
CA PRO A 458 -18.82 -11.85 9.15
C PRO A 458 -19.57 -12.28 10.41
N ASP A 459 -20.91 -12.17 10.43
CA ASP A 459 -21.73 -12.55 11.59
C ASP A 459 -22.06 -14.05 11.63
N GLN A 460 -21.81 -14.78 10.53
CA GLN A 460 -22.04 -16.22 10.48
C GLN A 460 -20.94 -16.96 11.24
N PRO A 461 -21.29 -18.01 12.03
CA PRO A 461 -20.29 -18.79 12.75
C PRO A 461 -19.39 -19.54 11.76
N SER A 462 -18.08 -19.31 11.85
CA SER A 462 -17.10 -19.99 11.01
C SER A 462 -16.87 -21.43 11.49
N ARG A 463 -17.66 -22.37 10.95
CA ARG A 463 -17.67 -23.78 11.35
C ARG A 463 -17.70 -24.71 10.16
N MET A 464 -17.18 -25.92 10.36
CA MET A 464 -17.36 -27.04 9.44
C MET A 464 -17.77 -28.31 10.16
N GLN A 465 -18.54 -29.14 9.48
CA GLN A 465 -18.90 -30.47 9.94
C GLN A 465 -17.88 -31.49 9.43
N LEU A 466 -17.25 -32.21 10.36
CA LEU A 466 -16.37 -33.35 10.09
C LEU A 466 -17.12 -34.63 10.43
N SER A 467 -17.03 -35.66 9.59
CA SER A 467 -17.81 -36.89 9.75
C SER A 467 -16.98 -38.15 9.56
N CYS A 468 -17.42 -39.22 10.22
CA CYS A 468 -16.90 -40.57 10.04
C CYS A 468 -17.97 -41.45 9.40
N GLY A 469 -17.56 -42.24 8.41
CA GLY A 469 -18.44 -43.25 7.81
C GLY A 469 -18.89 -44.28 8.86
N ARG A 470 -19.99 -44.98 8.57
CA ARG A 470 -20.38 -46.16 9.38
C ARG A 470 -19.28 -47.22 9.29
N ASP A 471 -19.13 -47.99 10.35
CA ASP A 471 -18.13 -49.06 10.50
C ASP A 471 -16.69 -48.63 10.16
N SER A 472 -16.38 -47.34 10.34
CA SER A 472 -15.08 -46.75 10.00
C SER A 472 -14.32 -46.45 11.29
N VAL A 473 -13.21 -47.17 11.53
CA VAL A 473 -12.28 -46.91 12.64
C VAL A 473 -10.89 -46.68 12.08
N GLY A 474 -10.30 -45.51 12.34
CA GLY A 474 -9.05 -45.10 11.71
C GLY A 474 -8.83 -43.59 11.78
N THR A 475 -7.81 -43.09 11.09
CA THR A 475 -7.48 -41.67 11.05
C THR A 475 -7.59 -41.13 9.64
N LEU A 476 -8.29 -40.02 9.50
CA LEU A 476 -8.37 -39.19 8.31
C LEU A 476 -7.47 -37.98 8.48
N GLY A 477 -6.79 -37.58 7.41
CA GLY A 477 -6.03 -36.33 7.34
C GLY A 477 -6.71 -35.35 6.40
N TRP A 478 -6.75 -34.10 6.81
CA TRP A 478 -7.37 -33.01 6.09
C TRP A 478 -6.46 -31.79 6.08
N GLU A 479 -6.63 -30.95 5.07
CA GLU A 479 -6.16 -29.56 5.08
C GLU A 479 -7.33 -28.63 4.78
N THR A 480 -7.40 -27.50 5.49
CA THR A 480 -8.41 -26.47 5.24
C THR A 480 -7.75 -25.15 4.91
N HIS A 481 -8.28 -24.44 3.91
CA HIS A 481 -7.92 -23.05 3.67
C HIS A 481 -9.18 -22.17 3.62
N VAL A 482 -8.99 -20.91 3.97
CA VAL A 482 -9.98 -19.85 3.78
C VAL A 482 -9.70 -19.18 2.45
N LEU A 483 -10.72 -19.06 1.61
CA LEU A 483 -10.69 -18.31 0.35
C LEU A 483 -11.72 -17.19 0.43
N ASP A 484 -11.30 -15.95 0.24
CA ASP A 484 -12.22 -14.82 0.23
C ASP A 484 -12.77 -14.49 -1.18
N ALA A 485 -13.76 -13.61 -1.26
CA ALA A 485 -14.40 -13.24 -2.53
C ALA A 485 -13.50 -12.43 -3.47
N ASP A 486 -12.34 -11.97 -3.02
CA ASP A 486 -11.32 -11.35 -3.86
C ASP A 486 -10.24 -12.36 -4.31
N GLY A 487 -10.38 -13.63 -3.94
CA GLY A 487 -9.46 -14.69 -4.29
C GLY A 487 -8.25 -14.80 -3.36
N VAL A 488 -8.21 -14.04 -2.26
CA VAL A 488 -7.15 -14.16 -1.25
C VAL A 488 -7.32 -15.49 -0.52
N LYS A 489 -6.25 -16.26 -0.47
CA LYS A 489 -6.24 -17.61 0.07
C LYS A 489 -5.28 -17.71 1.25
N SER A 490 -5.76 -18.24 2.38
CA SER A 490 -4.89 -18.57 3.50
C SER A 490 -3.95 -19.73 3.16
N GLN A 491 -2.87 -19.87 3.94
CA GLN A 491 -2.11 -21.12 3.94
C GLN A 491 -3.01 -22.30 4.37
N PRO A 492 -2.78 -23.52 3.85
CA PRO A 492 -3.50 -24.71 4.29
C PRO A 492 -3.21 -25.02 5.76
N VAL A 493 -4.25 -25.27 6.54
CA VAL A 493 -4.17 -25.69 7.94
C VAL A 493 -4.42 -27.20 8.00
N PRO A 494 -3.37 -28.02 8.26
CA PRO A 494 -3.53 -29.45 8.42
C PRO A 494 -4.23 -29.78 9.75
N HIS A 495 -5.09 -30.78 9.73
CA HIS A 495 -5.75 -31.34 10.91
C HIS A 495 -6.18 -32.79 10.64
N THR A 496 -6.55 -33.51 11.70
CA THR A 496 -6.94 -34.91 11.61
C THR A 496 -8.29 -35.17 12.26
N VAL A 497 -8.98 -36.17 11.72
CA VAL A 497 -10.21 -36.73 12.31
C VAL A 497 -9.95 -38.18 12.62
N ARG A 498 -10.06 -38.56 13.88
CA ARG A 498 -9.96 -39.96 14.30
C ARG A 498 -11.37 -40.52 14.45
N CYS A 499 -11.69 -41.49 13.60
CA CYS A 499 -12.91 -42.27 13.72
C CYS A 499 -12.72 -43.32 14.79
N VAL A 500 -13.46 -43.20 15.89
CA VAL A 500 -13.41 -44.11 17.04
C VAL A 500 -14.62 -45.04 17.03
N PRO A 501 -14.55 -46.23 17.65
CA PRO A 501 -15.70 -47.11 17.78
C PRO A 501 -16.87 -46.36 18.42
N ASP A 502 -18.09 -46.60 17.93
CA ASP A 502 -19.29 -46.05 18.54
C ASP A 502 -19.37 -46.53 20.01
N ALA A 503 -19.48 -45.59 20.95
CA ALA A 503 -19.66 -45.92 22.36
C ALA A 503 -21.04 -46.52 22.63
N ALA A 504 -21.96 -46.50 21.64
CA ALA A 504 -23.33 -46.98 21.75
C ALA A 504 -23.70 -48.07 20.72
N GLY A 505 -23.27 -49.31 20.94
CA GLY A 505 -24.14 -50.47 20.65
C GLY A 505 -23.47 -51.84 20.51
N PRO A 506 -24.19 -52.96 20.70
CA PRO A 506 -25.49 -53.17 21.37
C PRO A 506 -25.38 -54.14 22.57
N ASP A 507 -26.11 -53.89 23.67
CA ASP A 507 -26.47 -54.98 24.59
C ASP A 507 -27.64 -55.75 23.98
N ARG A 508 -27.36 -56.48 22.89
CA ARG A 508 -28.24 -57.48 22.29
C ARG A 508 -27.80 -58.87 22.75
N ASN A 509 -27.72 -59.06 24.06
CA ASN A 509 -27.83 -60.37 24.69
C ASN A 509 -29.12 -60.40 25.52
N GLY A 510 -30.25 -60.16 24.85
CA GLY A 510 -31.54 -60.62 25.34
C GLY A 510 -31.54 -62.15 25.30
N LEU A 511 -31.10 -62.75 26.41
CA LEU A 511 -31.39 -64.15 26.73
C LEU A 511 -32.91 -64.34 26.63
N PRO A 512 -33.40 -65.39 25.92
CA PRO A 512 -34.82 -65.70 25.95
C PRO A 512 -35.19 -66.16 27.36
N GLU A 513 -36.01 -65.37 28.06
CA GLU A 513 -36.71 -65.85 29.26
C GLU A 513 -37.67 -66.96 28.85
N ASN A 514 -37.30 -68.18 29.25
CA ASN A 514 -38.19 -69.31 29.33
C ASN A 514 -39.32 -69.00 30.33
N THR A 515 -40.49 -68.61 29.84
CA THR A 515 -41.73 -68.79 30.61
C THR A 515 -42.41 -70.08 30.15
N ALA A 516 -42.01 -71.18 30.81
CA ALA A 516 -42.82 -72.38 30.90
C ALA A 516 -43.84 -72.22 32.04
N ALA A 517 -45.04 -72.71 31.80
CA ALA A 517 -46.23 -72.64 32.62
C ALA A 517 -46.17 -73.45 33.93
N ALA A 518 -46.88 -72.95 34.96
CA ALA A 518 -47.60 -73.64 36.04
C ALA A 518 -47.87 -72.58 37.13
N GLY A 519 -49.01 -72.40 37.78
CA GLY A 519 -50.24 -73.17 37.96
C GLY A 519 -50.91 -72.61 39.24
N MET A 520 -52.24 -72.74 39.32
CA MET A 520 -53.18 -72.27 40.35
C MET A 520 -53.75 -70.86 40.18
#